data_AF-A0A8R7TUV3-F1
#
_entry.id   AF-A0A8R7TUV3-F1
#
_cell.length_a   1.000
_cell.length_b   1.000
_cell.length_c   1.000
_cell.angle_alpha   90.00
_cell.angle_beta   90.00
_cell.angle_gamma   90.00
#
_symmetry.space_group_name_H-M   'P 1'
#
loop_
_entity.id
_entity.type
_entity.pdbx_description
1 polymer ?
#
loop_
_entity_poly.entity_id
_entity_poly.type
_entity_poly.pdbx_seq_one_letter_code
_entity_poly.pdbx_strand_id
1 'polypeptide(L)'
;MEEHKRRALVQLINRSKKPLQDFISSINDVAGELEAAYGKDLDGNWRDDRRRFIDMMLTDGCFLLEMMSKPSQDYEQYDPIFSEHGRIGIFPLIRSDMLLIENQLPLLVLKKILG
;
A
#
# COMPACT_ATOMS: atom_id res chain seq x y z
N MET A 1 7.91 -6.03 8.70
CA MET A 1 6.95 -5.11 8.06
C MET A 1 6.93 -5.26 6.54
N GLU A 2 8.04 -5.04 5.83
CA GLU A 2 8.10 -5.17 4.36
C GLU A 2 7.54 -6.49 3.80
N GLU A 3 7.84 -7.61 4.45
CA GLU A 3 7.28 -8.92 4.05
C GLU A 3 5.74 -8.95 4.11
N HIS A 4 5.14 -8.34 5.14
CA HIS A 4 3.68 -8.29 5.28
C HIS A 4 3.03 -7.37 4.24
N LYS A 5 3.72 -6.33 3.79
CA LYS A 5 3.27 -5.48 2.68
C LYS A 5 3.23 -6.26 1.37
N ARG A 6 4.28 -7.05 1.08
CA ARG A 6 4.29 -7.94 -0.10
C ARG A 6 3.21 -9.01 -0.03
N ARG A 7 3.00 -9.62 1.14
CA ARG A 7 1.90 -10.57 1.36
C ARG A 7 0.53 -9.92 1.11
N ALA A 8 0.31 -8.68 1.54
CA ALA A 8 -0.92 -7.94 1.26
C ALA A 8 -1.12 -7.72 -0.25
N LEU A 9 -0.08 -7.29 -0.96
CA LEU A 9 -0.12 -7.13 -2.42
C LEU A 9 -0.52 -8.43 -3.13
N VAL A 10 0.13 -9.55 -2.79
CA VAL A 10 -0.16 -10.87 -3.37
C VAL A 10 -1.62 -11.26 -3.12
N GLN A 11 -2.11 -11.11 -1.89
CA GLN A 11 -3.50 -11.47 -1.57
C GLN A 11 -4.50 -10.59 -2.32
N LEU A 12 -4.24 -9.29 -2.41
CA LEU A 12 -5.10 -8.37 -3.13
C LEU A 12 -5.18 -8.69 -4.63
N ILE A 13 -4.03 -9.02 -5.25
CA ILE A 13 -3.97 -9.48 -6.64
C ILE A 13 -4.80 -10.75 -6.82
N ASN A 14 -4.60 -11.75 -5.95
CA ASN A 14 -5.34 -13.01 -5.99
C ASN A 14 -6.86 -12.80 -5.92
N ARG A 15 -7.34 -11.91 -5.03
CA ARG A 15 -8.78 -11.58 -4.93
C ARG A 15 -9.30 -10.85 -6.15
N SER A 16 -8.54 -9.87 -6.64
CA SER A 16 -8.95 -9.02 -7.75
C SER A 16 -9.07 -9.79 -9.07
N LYS A 17 -8.34 -10.90 -9.19
CA LYS A 17 -8.15 -11.66 -10.44
C LYS A 17 -7.63 -10.82 -11.60
N LYS A 18 -7.03 -9.66 -11.32
CA LYS A 18 -6.37 -8.79 -12.29
C LYS A 18 -4.88 -9.07 -12.30
N PRO A 19 -4.20 -8.97 -13.46
CA PRO A 19 -2.75 -9.09 -13.52
C PRO A 19 -2.07 -7.95 -12.74
N LEU A 20 -0.92 -8.24 -12.15
CA LEU A 20 -0.06 -7.24 -11.48
C LEU A 20 0.21 -6.02 -12.37
N GLN A 21 0.31 -6.23 -13.68
CA GLN A 21 0.57 -5.17 -14.66
C GLN A 21 -0.52 -4.08 -14.67
N ASP A 22 -1.77 -4.43 -14.36
CA ASP A 22 -2.87 -3.45 -14.31
C ASP A 22 -2.70 -2.51 -13.11
N PHE A 23 -2.24 -3.04 -11.98
CA PHE A 23 -1.94 -2.24 -10.79
C PHE A 23 -0.74 -1.32 -11.03
N ILE A 24 0.32 -1.85 -11.63
CA ILE A 24 1.50 -1.06 -12.00
C ILE A 24 1.11 0.07 -12.95
N SER A 25 0.34 -0.24 -13.99
CA SER A 25 -0.15 0.76 -14.96
C SER A 25 -0.97 1.85 -14.27
N SER A 26 -1.91 1.45 -13.40
CA SER A 26 -2.76 2.38 -12.66
C SER A 26 -1.97 3.35 -11.78
N ILE A 27 -0.91 2.87 -11.11
CA ILE A 27 -0.03 3.74 -10.31
C ILE A 27 0.83 4.60 -11.21
N ASN A 28 1.35 4.05 -12.30
CA ASN A 28 2.20 4.77 -13.24
C ASN A 28 1.46 5.96 -13.88
N ASP A 29 0.16 5.83 -14.13
CA ASP A 29 -0.69 6.89 -14.69
C ASP A 29 -0.79 8.10 -13.75
N VAL A 30 -0.73 7.87 -12.43
CA VAL A 30 -0.79 8.93 -11.41
C VAL A 30 0.57 9.24 -10.77
N ALA A 31 1.64 8.53 -11.16
CA ALA A 31 2.95 8.67 -10.54
C ALA A 31 3.49 10.11 -10.62
N GLY A 32 3.25 10.83 -11.72
CA GLY A 32 3.63 12.23 -11.84
C GLY A 32 2.89 13.16 -10.86
N GLU A 33 1.60 12.91 -10.62
CA GLU A 33 0.82 13.65 -9.61
C GLU A 33 1.33 13.33 -8.19
N LEU A 34 1.67 12.07 -7.93
CA LEU A 34 2.20 11.62 -6.63
C LEU A 34 3.60 12.21 -6.37
N GLU A 35 4.51 12.15 -7.35
CA GLU A 35 5.84 12.75 -7.28
C GLU A 35 5.75 14.27 -7.05
N ALA A 36 4.83 14.95 -7.74
CA ALA A 36 4.57 16.37 -7.54
C ALA A 36 4.01 16.67 -6.15
N ALA A 37 3.14 15.81 -5.62
CA ALA A 37 2.56 15.95 -4.29
C ALA A 37 3.58 15.75 -3.16
N TYR A 38 4.56 14.86 -3.33
CA TYR A 38 5.71 14.78 -2.42
C TYR A 38 6.62 16.01 -2.48
N GLY A 39 6.61 16.76 -3.59
CA GLY A 39 7.34 18.01 -3.71
C GLY A 39 8.83 17.86 -3.35
N LYS A 40 9.40 18.85 -2.66
CA LYS A 40 10.82 18.85 -2.27
C LYS A 40 11.18 17.80 -1.20
N ASP A 41 10.18 17.20 -0.57
CA ASP A 41 10.36 16.23 0.50
C ASP A 41 10.54 14.79 -0.04
N LEU A 42 10.31 14.57 -1.34
CA LEU A 42 10.72 13.33 -1.99
C LEU A 42 12.26 13.27 -2.03
N ASP A 43 12.84 12.35 -1.26
CA ASP A 43 14.29 12.06 -1.33
C ASP A 43 14.68 11.81 -2.80
N GLY A 44 15.78 12.46 -3.23
CA GLY A 44 16.25 12.47 -4.62
C GLY A 44 16.44 11.07 -5.19
N ASN A 45 16.77 10.10 -4.34
CA ASN A 45 16.87 8.69 -4.71
C ASN A 45 15.59 8.10 -5.34
N TRP A 46 14.42 8.65 -5.02
CA TRP A 46 13.13 8.19 -5.56
C TRP A 46 12.71 8.95 -6.81
N ARG A 47 13.18 10.20 -6.98
CA ARG A 47 13.01 10.98 -8.22
C ARG A 47 13.77 10.36 -9.39
N ASP A 48 14.94 9.79 -9.10
CA ASP A 48 15.83 9.23 -10.11
C ASP A 48 15.50 7.76 -10.46
N ASP A 49 14.68 7.08 -9.63
CA ASP A 49 14.22 5.70 -9.87
C ASP A 49 12.70 5.55 -9.73
N ARG A 50 12.01 5.86 -10.84
CA ARG A 50 10.55 5.73 -10.95
C ARG A 50 10.05 4.31 -10.70
N ARG A 51 10.82 3.27 -11.02
CA ARG A 51 10.38 1.88 -10.77
C ARG A 51 10.33 1.60 -9.28
N ARG A 52 11.35 2.04 -8.56
CA ARG A 52 11.41 1.91 -7.09
C ARG A 52 10.32 2.73 -6.40
N PHE A 53 10.02 3.92 -6.92
CA PHE A 53 8.90 4.74 -6.45
C PHE A 53 7.55 4.03 -6.63
N ILE A 54 7.30 3.45 -7.83
CA ILE A 54 6.07 2.70 -8.11
C ILE A 54 5.95 1.47 -7.20
N ASP A 55 7.03 0.72 -7.00
CA ASP A 55 7.04 -0.46 -6.11
C ASP A 55 6.68 -0.09 -4.67
N MET A 56 7.25 1.02 -4.17
CA MET A 56 6.91 1.58 -2.86
C MET A 56 5.43 1.98 -2.77
N MET A 57 4.93 2.77 -3.73
CA MET A 57 3.52 3.18 -3.78
C MET A 57 2.58 1.97 -3.83
N LEU A 58 2.93 0.94 -4.60
CA LEU A 58 2.12 -0.26 -4.77
C LEU A 58 2.06 -1.08 -3.49
N THR A 59 3.21 -1.39 -2.91
CA THR A 59 3.30 -2.22 -1.70
C THR A 59 2.71 -1.53 -0.49
N ASP A 60 3.00 -0.24 -0.29
CA ASP A 60 2.43 0.54 0.81
C ASP A 60 0.93 0.74 0.63
N GLY A 61 0.49 1.15 -0.56
CA GLY A 61 -0.93 1.32 -0.87
C GLY A 61 -1.72 0.04 -0.63
N CYS A 62 -1.31 -1.08 -1.22
CA CYS A 62 -1.99 -2.36 -1.02
C CYS A 62 -2.00 -2.79 0.45
N PHE A 63 -0.92 -2.57 1.20
CA PHE A 63 -0.89 -2.85 2.62
C PHE A 63 -1.92 -2.03 3.41
N LEU A 64 -2.01 -0.72 3.18
CA LEU A 64 -3.01 0.12 3.86
C LEU A 64 -4.44 -0.32 3.51
N LEU A 65 -4.70 -0.65 2.25
CA LEU A 65 -6.02 -1.13 1.82
C LEU A 65 -6.39 -2.43 2.51
N GLU A 66 -5.45 -3.35 2.61
CA GLU A 66 -5.59 -4.63 3.29
C GLU A 66 -5.93 -4.42 4.78
N MET A 67 -5.26 -3.45 5.41
CA MET A 67 -5.49 -3.05 6.80
C MET A 67 -6.85 -2.34 7.01
N MET A 68 -7.44 -1.74 5.98
CA MET A 68 -8.77 -1.12 6.06
C MET A 68 -9.92 -2.09 5.71
N SER A 69 -9.70 -3.01 4.76
CA SER A 69 -10.75 -3.84 4.16
C SER A 69 -11.18 -5.06 5.00
N LYS A 70 -10.46 -5.35 6.09
CA LYS A 70 -10.71 -6.48 7.02
C LYS A 70 -10.97 -7.87 6.37
N PRO A 71 -10.18 -8.32 5.40
CA PRO A 71 -10.41 -9.62 4.75
C PRO A 71 -9.79 -10.77 5.55
N SER A 72 -10.28 -10.98 6.78
CA SER A 72 -9.72 -11.94 7.75
C SER A 72 -9.72 -13.40 7.27
N GLN A 73 -10.48 -13.74 6.23
CA GLN A 73 -10.62 -15.10 5.71
C GLN A 73 -9.43 -15.57 4.87
N ASP A 74 -8.57 -14.66 4.39
CA ASP A 74 -7.44 -15.01 3.51
C ASP A 74 -6.11 -15.18 4.26
N TYR A 75 -6.16 -15.10 5.60
CA TYR A 75 -5.00 -15.21 6.48
C TYR A 75 -5.24 -16.28 7.54
N GLU A 76 -4.14 -16.81 8.08
CA GLU A 76 -4.21 -17.76 9.18
C GLU A 76 -4.89 -17.15 10.41
N GLN A 77 -5.62 -17.99 11.16
CA GLN A 77 -6.38 -17.57 12.34
C GLN A 77 -5.54 -16.79 13.37
N TYR A 78 -4.25 -17.10 13.46
CA TYR A 78 -3.30 -16.46 14.39
C TYR A 78 -2.23 -15.63 13.68
N ASP A 79 -2.51 -15.16 12.45
CA ASP A 79 -1.57 -14.28 11.74
C ASP A 79 -1.27 -13.02 12.59
N PRO A 80 0.02 -12.68 12.80
CA PRO A 80 0.40 -11.61 13.72
C PRO A 80 -0.02 -10.20 13.26
N ILE A 81 -0.40 -10.02 11.99
CA ILE A 81 -0.73 -8.71 11.40
C ILE A 81 -2.19 -8.64 10.97
N PHE A 82 -2.66 -9.64 10.22
CA PHE A 82 -3.93 -9.59 9.51
C PHE A 82 -5.08 -10.35 10.19
N SER A 83 -4.78 -11.20 11.18
CA SER A 83 -5.81 -11.83 12.01
C SER A 83 -6.54 -10.80 12.86
N GLU A 84 -7.71 -11.16 13.39
CA GLU A 84 -8.46 -10.28 14.30
C GLU A 84 -7.62 -9.84 15.51
N HIS A 85 -6.87 -10.78 16.12
CA HIS A 85 -6.00 -10.49 17.26
C HIS A 85 -4.78 -9.66 16.87
N GLY A 86 -4.11 -10.02 15.76
CA GLY A 86 -2.95 -9.28 15.27
C GLY A 86 -3.29 -7.81 14.97
N ARG A 87 -4.47 -7.58 14.38
CA ARG A 87 -4.99 -6.23 14.10
C ARG A 87 -5.19 -5.38 15.33
N ILE A 88 -5.71 -5.94 16.42
CA ILE A 88 -5.92 -5.18 17.67
C ILE A 88 -4.60 -4.56 18.15
N GLY A 89 -3.49 -5.29 18.04
CA GLY A 89 -2.17 -4.80 18.44
C GLY A 89 -1.51 -3.86 17.44
N ILE A 90 -1.53 -4.20 16.15
CA ILE A 90 -0.76 -3.48 15.12
C ILE A 90 -1.50 -2.24 14.57
N PHE A 91 -2.83 -2.27 14.54
CA PHE A 91 -3.64 -1.24 13.87
C PHE A 91 -3.50 0.16 14.50
N PRO A 92 -3.41 0.34 15.83
CA PRO A 92 -3.16 1.65 16.43
C PRO A 92 -1.82 2.27 15.99
N LEU A 93 -0.78 1.43 15.85
CA LEU A 93 0.55 1.86 15.38
C LEU A 93 0.47 2.29 13.92
N ILE A 94 -0.08 1.44 13.06
CA ILE A 94 -0.24 1.73 11.63
C ILE A 94 -1.11 2.98 11.41
N ARG A 95 -2.20 3.14 12.18
CA ARG A 95 -3.06 4.32 12.08
C ARG A 95 -2.31 5.60 12.47
N SER A 96 -1.43 5.54 13.46
CA SER A 96 -0.62 6.68 13.88
C SER A 96 0.40 7.03 12.79
N ASP A 97 1.03 6.03 12.19
CA ASP A 97 1.94 6.22 11.05
C ASP A 97 1.23 6.81 9.83
N MET A 98 0.00 6.37 9.53
CA MET A 98 -0.82 6.92 8.44
C MET A 98 -1.12 8.43 8.59
N LEU A 99 -1.05 8.98 9.81
CA LEU A 99 -1.26 10.41 10.03
C LEU A 99 -0.03 11.25 9.65
N LEU A 100 1.14 10.62 9.51
CA LEU A 100 2.32 11.30 8.99
C LEU A 100 2.08 11.71 7.54
N ILE A 101 2.48 12.93 7.19
CA ILE A 101 2.26 13.53 5.86
C ILE A 101 2.81 12.62 4.75
N GLU A 102 3.95 11.98 5.01
CA GLU A 102 4.62 11.03 4.12
C GLU A 102 3.75 9.82 3.76
N ASN A 103 2.81 9.41 4.63
CA ASN A 103 1.98 8.22 4.46
C ASN A 103 0.55 8.52 3.93
N GLN A 104 0.24 9.78 3.58
CA GLN A 104 -1.09 10.17 3.08
C GLN A 104 -1.29 9.90 1.57
N LEU A 105 -0.21 9.82 0.79
CA LEU A 105 -0.25 9.62 -0.66
C LEU A 105 -0.57 8.18 -1.10
N PRO A 106 -0.12 7.13 -0.38
CA PRO A 106 -0.60 5.76 -0.62
C PRO A 106 -2.13 5.62 -0.56
N LEU A 107 -2.86 6.47 0.19
CA LEU A 107 -4.33 6.47 0.18
C LEU A 107 -4.94 7.05 -1.11
N LEU A 108 -4.26 8.01 -1.74
CA LEU A 108 -4.68 8.59 -3.03
C LEU A 108 -4.52 7.59 -4.17
N VAL A 109 -3.45 6.79 -4.12
CA VAL A 109 -3.26 5.61 -4.98
C VAL A 109 -4.45 4.65 -4.87
N LEU A 110 -4.87 4.32 -3.64
CA LEU A 110 -5.99 3.42 -3.43
C LEU A 110 -7.31 3.94 -3.98
N LYS A 111 -7.60 5.23 -3.82
CA LYS A 111 -8.77 5.87 -4.41
C LYS A 111 -8.78 5.72 -5.94
N LYS A 112 -7.62 5.86 -6.59
CA LYS A 112 -7.50 5.73 -8.05
C LYS A 112 -7.59 4.28 -8.54
N ILE A 113 -7.06 3.33 -7.78
CA ILE A 113 -7.11 1.89 -8.12
C ILE A 113 -8.52 1.32 -7.95
N LEU A 114 -9.28 1.79 -6.96
CA LEU A 114 -10.60 1.26 -6.62
C LEU A 114 -11.78 1.95 -7.33
N GLY A 115 -11.57 3.17 -7.87
CA GLY A 115 -12.61 3.98 -8.54
C GLY A 115 -13.13 5.11 -7.66
#